data_AF-A0A0U1P1V8-F1
#
_entry.id   AF-A0A0U1P1V8-F1
#
_cell.length_a   1.000
_cell.length_b   1.000
_cell.length_c   1.000
_cell.angle_alpha   90.00
_cell.angle_beta   90.00
_cell.angle_gamma   90.00
#
_symmetry.space_group_name_H-M   'P 1'
#
loop_
_entity.id
_entity.type
_entity.pdbx_description
1 polymer ?
#
loop_
_entity_poly.entity_id
_entity_poly.type
_entity_poly.pdbx_seq_one_letter_code
_entity_poly.pdbx_strand_id
1 'polypeptide(L)' 'MRASDKSMNIQSMDGRLFGVDFHDFIQMEQHATSIELASEFGLTMRDVKKLKKHMERS' A
#
# COMPACT_ATOMS: atom_id res chain seq x y z
N MET A 1 -25.31 8.61 22.13
CA MET A 1 -23.92 8.10 22.03
C MET A 1 -23.92 6.79 21.26
N ARG A 2 -23.38 6.74 20.04
CA ARG A 2 -22.93 5.51 19.38
C ARG A 2 -21.67 5.86 18.59
N ALA A 3 -20.54 5.78 19.26
CA ALA A 3 -19.24 5.74 18.61
C ALA A 3 -19.11 4.39 17.90
N SER A 4 -18.83 4.41 16.61
CA SER A 4 -18.22 3.30 15.86
C SER A 4 -17.76 3.87 14.52
N ASP A 5 -16.70 4.64 14.63
CA ASP A 5 -15.79 5.05 13.58
C ASP A 5 -15.28 3.79 12.87
N LYS A 6 -16.06 3.25 11.91
CA LYS A 6 -15.56 2.19 11.02
C LYS A 6 -14.83 2.84 9.86
N SER A 7 -13.71 3.42 10.24
CA SER A 7 -12.45 3.47 9.50
C SER A 7 -12.41 2.56 8.27
N MET A 8 -11.99 3.19 7.17
CA MET A 8 -11.40 2.57 5.98
C MET A 8 -12.34 1.72 5.11
N ASN A 9 -13.30 2.40 4.47
CA ASN A 9 -13.72 1.99 3.12
C ASN A 9 -12.84 2.72 2.10
N ILE A 10 -11.55 2.39 2.10
CA ILE A 10 -10.65 2.78 1.03
C ILE A 10 -10.67 1.62 0.03
N GLN A 11 -11.38 1.84 -1.07
CA GLN A 11 -10.91 1.36 -2.37
C GLN A 11 -10.98 -0.16 -2.58
N SER A 12 -12.11 -0.77 -2.20
CA SER A 12 -12.54 -2.02 -2.83
C SER A 12 -12.91 -1.72 -4.29
N MET A 13 -11.96 -1.80 -5.25
CA MET A 13 -12.24 -2.06 -6.70
C MET A 13 -11.01 -2.03 -7.63
N ASP A 14 -9.80 -1.64 -7.19
CA ASP A 14 -8.60 -1.65 -8.05
C ASP A 14 -7.42 -2.36 -7.36
N GLY A 15 -7.65 -3.59 -6.88
CA GLY A 15 -6.73 -4.32 -5.99
C GLY A 15 -5.37 -4.73 -6.59
N ARG A 16 -4.93 -4.14 -7.70
CA ARG A 16 -3.67 -4.47 -8.38
C ARG A 16 -3.06 -3.26 -9.10
N LEU A 17 -2.86 -2.15 -8.39
CA LEU A 17 -2.01 -1.09 -8.94
C LEU A 17 -0.59 -1.63 -9.02
N PHE A 18 -0.02 -1.71 -10.22
CA PHE A 18 1.27 -2.36 -10.50
C PHE A 18 1.31 -3.89 -10.31
N GLY A 19 0.15 -4.57 -10.22
CA GLY A 19 0.12 -6.03 -10.08
C GLY A 19 0.51 -6.54 -8.69
N VAL A 20 0.70 -5.64 -7.72
CA VAL A 20 1.00 -5.97 -6.32
C VAL A 20 -0.24 -5.99 -5.46
N ASP A 21 -0.26 -6.93 -4.52
CA ASP A 21 -1.24 -6.93 -3.46
C ASP A 21 -0.88 -5.83 -2.45
N PHE A 22 -1.72 -4.81 -2.37
CA PHE A 22 -1.50 -3.67 -1.49
C PHE A 22 -1.45 -4.07 -0.02
N HIS A 23 -2.16 -5.12 0.37
CA HIS A 23 -2.17 -5.58 1.74
C HIS A 23 -0.80 -6.13 2.14
N ASP A 24 -0.21 -6.92 1.24
CA ASP A 24 1.13 -7.49 1.42
C ASP A 24 2.21 -6.39 1.40
N PHE A 25 2.07 -5.42 0.48
CA PHE A 25 2.95 -4.25 0.43
C PHE A 25 2.91 -3.42 1.72
N ILE A 26 1.73 -3.17 2.30
CA ILE A 26 1.59 -2.44 3.57
C ILE A 26 2.23 -3.19 4.73
N GLN A 27 2.00 -4.51 4.82
CA GLN A 27 2.59 -5.32 5.87
C GLN A 27 4.12 -5.34 5.77
N MET A 28 4.65 -5.54 4.56
CA MET A 28 6.08 -5.50 4.32
C MET A 28 6.65 -4.10 4.55
N GLU A 29 5.96 -3.02 4.18
CA GLU A 29 6.47 -1.65 4.34
C GLU A 29 6.70 -1.25 5.79
N GLN A 30 5.99 -1.86 6.75
CA GLN A 30 6.24 -1.63 8.18
C GLN A 30 7.56 -2.25 8.69
N HIS A 31 8.08 -3.26 8.00
CA HIS A 31 9.23 -4.05 8.43
C HIS A 31 10.41 -4.02 7.47
N ALA A 32 10.17 -3.71 6.20
CA ALA A 32 11.11 -3.74 5.09
C ALA A 32 11.40 -2.34 4.56
N THR A 33 12.63 -2.14 4.10
CA THR A 33 13.04 -0.87 3.49
C THR A 33 12.53 -0.75 2.07
N SER A 34 12.47 0.48 1.54
CA SER A 34 11.99 0.74 0.17
C SER A 34 12.77 -0.03 -0.92
N ILE A 35 14.02 -0.40 -0.64
CA ILE A 35 14.88 -1.20 -1.54
C ILE A 35 14.44 -2.67 -1.56
N GLU A 36 14.09 -3.22 -0.40
CA GLU A 36 13.59 -4.58 -0.26
C GLU A 36 12.22 -4.72 -0.90
N LEU A 37 11.31 -3.77 -0.66
CA LEU A 37 10.01 -3.71 -1.33
C LEU A 37 10.15 -3.65 -2.85
N ALA A 38 11.06 -2.83 -3.37
CA ALA A 38 11.32 -2.76 -4.80
C ALA A 38 11.76 -4.12 -5.38
N SER A 39 12.60 -4.85 -4.64
CA SER A 39 13.15 -6.13 -5.10
C SER A 39 12.15 -7.28 -4.99
N GLU A 40 11.40 -7.37 -3.89
CA GLU A 40 10.36 -8.39 -3.66
C GLU A 40 9.22 -8.28 -4.66
N PHE A 41 8.73 -7.07 -4.88
CA PHE A 41 7.57 -6.83 -5.71
C PHE A 41 7.91 -6.56 -7.18
N GLY A 42 9.19 -6.59 -7.55
CA GLY A 42 9.64 -6.27 -8.90
C GLY A 42 9.32 -4.82 -9.31
N LEU A 43 9.26 -3.92 -8.34
CA LEU A 43 8.91 -2.51 -8.51
C LEU A 43 10.17 -1.65 -8.57
N THR A 44 10.08 -0.52 -9.26
CA THR A 44 11.17 0.48 -9.14
C THR A 44 11.00 1.29 -7.86
N MET A 45 12.09 1.86 -7.35
CA MET A 45 12.06 2.81 -6.21
C MET A 45 11.09 3.99 -6.44
N ARG A 46 10.84 4.35 -7.71
CA ARG A 46 9.87 5.38 -8.09
C ARG A 46 8.44 4.89 -7.87
N ASP A 47 8.16 3.63 -8.22
CA ASP A 47 6.84 3.03 -8.06
C ASP A 47 6.53 2.79 -6.58
N VAL A 48 7.50 2.33 -5.79
CA VAL A 48 7.39 2.25 -4.32
C VAL A 48 6.99 3.61 -3.73
N LYS A 49 7.66 4.70 -4.13
CA LYS A 49 7.29 6.07 -3.69
C LYS A 49 5.90 6.50 -4.15
N LYS A 50 5.48 6.14 -5.37
CA LYS A 50 4.13 6.44 -5.88
C LYS A 50 3.06 5.69 -5.10
N LEU A 51 3.30 4.40 -4.80
CA LEU A 51 2.43 3.56 -3.99
C LEU A 51 2.22 4.18 -2.61
N LYS A 52 3.32 4.53 -1.90
CA LYS A 52 3.24 5.21 -0.60
C LYS A 52 2.42 6.50 -0.68
N LYS A 53 2.70 7.36 -1.67
CA LYS A 53 1.98 8.62 -1.85
C LYS A 53 0.50 8.45 -2.20
N HIS A 54 0.15 7.38 -2.91
CA HIS A 54 -1.23 7.06 -3.23
C HIS A 54 -1.98 6.59 -1.98
N MET A 55 -1.33 5.79 -1.13
CA MET A 55 -1.88 5.31 0.13
C MET A 55 -2.05 6.41 1.18
N GLU A 56 -1.12 7.37 1.28
CA GLU A 56 -1.26 8.53 2.18
C GLU A 56 -2.39 9.49 1.76
N ARG A 57 -2.91 9.35 0.55
CA ARG A 57 -3.95 10.23 -0.01
C ARG A 57 -5.36 9.65 0.06
N SER A 58 -5.52 8.38 0.42
CA SER A 58 -6.82 7.70 0.49
C SER A 58 -7.30 7.52 1.93
#